data_AF-A0A3G9J4P4-F1
#
_entry.id   AF-A0A3G9J4P4-F1
#
_cell.length_a   1.000
_cell.length_b   1.000
_cell.length_c   1.000
_cell.angle_alpha   90.00
_cell.angle_beta   90.00
_cell.angle_gamma   90.00
#
_symmetry.space_group_name_H-M   'P 1'
#
loop_
_entity.id
_entity.type
_entity.pdbx_description
1 polymer ?
#
loop_
_entity_poly.entity_id
_entity_poly.type
_entity_poly.pdbx_seq_one_letter_code
_entity_poly.pdbx_strand_id
1 'polypeptide(L)'
;MKALLKKCLAAVMALTVASTTAVATYENEGAVVVEAKKLSAKQQKKIAKKYVGKPINALVRKIGRYKRGQVSASCNSAGYYEGLYQWKGFKVKTRSKSKSKSSVQIIKAVK
;
A
#
# COMPACT_ATOMS: atom_id res chain seq x y z
N MET A 1 42.83 19.06 6.22
CA MET A 1 41.77 19.48 5.28
C MET A 1 40.43 19.42 6.01
N LYS A 2 39.71 20.55 6.08
CA LYS A 2 38.24 20.77 6.24
C LYS A 2 37.49 19.86 7.25
N ALA A 3 37.16 20.30 8.47
CA ALA A 3 36.11 21.27 8.87
C ALA A 3 34.67 20.82 8.60
N LEU A 4 33.91 20.64 9.70
CA LEU A 4 32.46 20.88 9.98
C LEU A 4 31.93 19.74 10.88
N LEU A 5 31.89 19.85 12.20
CA LEU A 5 31.24 20.84 13.06
C LEU A 5 29.70 20.82 12.95
N LYS A 6 29.11 20.37 14.07
CA LYS A 6 27.98 20.98 14.79
C LYS A 6 26.54 20.58 14.41
N LYS A 7 25.76 20.48 15.50
CA LYS A 7 24.30 20.66 15.66
C LYS A 7 23.47 19.38 15.40
N CYS A 8 22.69 18.84 16.33
CA CYS A 8 22.05 19.40 17.53
C CYS A 8 21.85 18.32 18.60
N LEU A 9 22.30 18.61 19.81
CA LEU A 9 21.75 18.09 21.06
C LEU A 9 21.19 19.30 21.81
N ALA A 10 19.86 19.41 21.87
CA ALA A 10 19.02 20.30 22.68
C ALA A 10 17.64 20.34 21.99
N ALA A 11 16.48 20.39 22.62
CA ALA A 11 16.03 20.32 24.00
C ALA A 11 14.48 20.23 23.87
N VAL A 12 13.84 19.34 24.62
CA VAL A 12 12.84 19.66 25.67
C VAL A 12 11.45 20.15 25.18
N MET A 13 10.47 19.34 25.59
CA MET A 13 9.08 19.63 25.98
C MET A 13 7.92 19.69 24.97
N ALA A 14 7.03 18.72 25.22
CA ALA A 14 5.58 18.84 25.36
C ALA A 14 4.74 19.11 24.10
N LEU A 15 4.20 18.02 23.53
CA LEU A 15 2.76 17.96 23.29
C LEU A 15 2.26 16.50 23.24
N THR A 16 1.20 16.30 23.99
CA THR A 16 0.28 15.16 24.01
C THR A 16 -0.08 14.65 22.61
N VAL A 17 -0.19 13.32 22.45
CA VAL A 17 -1.37 12.60 21.91
C VAL A 17 -1.05 11.10 21.83
N ALA A 18 -2.04 10.32 22.24
CA ALA A 18 -2.06 8.88 22.38
C ALA A 18 -1.77 8.07 21.10
N SER A 19 -1.22 6.88 21.34
CA SER A 19 -1.36 5.63 20.57
C SER A 19 -1.23 5.70 19.05
N THR A 20 -0.05 5.34 18.54
CA THR A 20 0.01 4.52 17.32
C THR A 20 1.10 3.48 17.43
N THR A 21 0.69 2.22 17.50
CA THR A 21 1.58 1.06 17.38
C THR A 21 2.28 1.12 16.02
N ALA A 22 3.57 1.44 16.06
CA ALA A 22 4.48 1.27 14.95
C ALA A 22 4.56 -0.22 14.59
N VAL A 23 4.25 -0.56 13.34
CA VAL A 23 4.71 -1.80 12.73
C VAL A 23 5.52 -1.45 11.48
N ALA A 24 6.81 -1.75 11.61
CA ALA A 24 7.92 -1.78 10.66
C ALA A 24 7.63 -1.41 9.19
N THR A 25 8.26 -0.30 8.81
CA THR A 25 9.08 -0.03 7.61
C THR A 25 8.99 -0.99 6.41
N TYR A 26 8.59 -0.43 5.27
CA TYR A 26 9.27 -0.65 3.99
C TYR A 26 9.34 0.70 3.28
N GLU A 27 10.51 1.32 3.33
CA GLU A 27 10.84 2.50 2.55
C GLU A 27 10.89 2.14 1.07
N ASN A 28 10.30 2.99 0.24
CA ASN A 28 10.81 3.37 -1.07
C ASN A 28 10.04 4.64 -1.48
N GLU A 29 10.68 5.78 -1.19
CA GLU A 29 10.80 6.97 -2.02
C GLU A 29 9.50 7.63 -2.52
N GLY A 30 9.21 8.80 -1.94
CA GLY A 30 8.31 9.78 -2.55
C GLY A 30 6.84 9.65 -2.19
N ALA A 31 6.53 9.49 -0.90
CA ALA A 31 5.19 9.79 -0.42
C ALA A 31 4.97 11.31 -0.48
N VAL A 32 4.52 11.81 -1.64
CA VAL A 32 3.85 13.11 -1.68
C VAL A 32 2.64 12.94 -0.76
N VAL A 33 2.74 13.48 0.45
CA VAL A 33 1.63 13.58 1.40
C VAL A 33 0.73 14.69 0.87
N VAL A 34 0.04 14.40 -0.24
CA VAL A 34 -1.20 15.10 -0.54
C VAL A 34 -2.13 14.66 0.57
N GLU A 35 -2.66 15.58 1.37
CA GLU A 35 -3.71 15.28 2.33
C GLU A 35 -4.83 14.51 1.62
N ALA A 36 -4.76 13.18 1.71
CA ALA A 36 -5.67 12.31 1.01
C ALA A 36 -6.97 12.41 1.78
N LYS A 37 -7.87 13.29 1.30
CA LYS A 37 -9.28 13.33 1.72
C LYS A 37 -9.72 11.90 1.97
N LYS A 38 -9.90 11.55 3.26
CA LYS A 38 -9.97 10.16 3.72
C LYS A 38 -11.22 9.53 3.13
N LEU A 39 -11.05 8.86 1.98
CA LEU A 39 -12.16 8.25 1.26
C LEU A 39 -12.80 7.20 2.15
N SER A 40 -14.13 7.24 2.27
CA SER A 40 -14.86 6.20 2.96
C SER A 40 -14.65 4.83 2.28
N ALA A 41 -14.80 3.74 3.04
CA ALA A 41 -14.72 2.37 2.50
C ALA A 41 -15.63 2.17 1.28
N LYS A 42 -16.84 2.76 1.31
CA LYS A 42 -17.80 2.71 0.21
C LYS A 42 -17.30 3.42 -1.05
N GLN A 43 -16.65 4.58 -0.90
CA GLN A 43 -16.05 5.31 -2.02
C GLN A 43 -14.82 4.58 -2.58
N GLN A 44 -13.94 4.06 -1.72
CA GLN A 44 -12.78 3.28 -2.15
C GLN A 44 -13.21 2.04 -2.94
N LYS A 45 -14.24 1.32 -2.47
CA LYS A 45 -14.82 0.17 -3.18
C LYS A 45 -15.38 0.55 -4.55
N LYS A 46 -16.10 1.68 -4.66
CA LYS A 46 -16.60 2.20 -5.94
C LYS A 46 -15.47 2.51 -6.92
N ILE A 47 -14.38 3.11 -6.44
CA ILE A 47 -13.19 3.39 -7.25
C ILE A 47 -12.53 2.08 -7.68
N ALA A 48 -12.28 1.16 -6.73
CA ALA A 48 -11.62 -0.11 -7.01
C ALA A 48 -12.32 -0.94 -8.10
N LYS A 49 -13.66 -0.94 -8.13
CA LYS A 49 -14.43 -1.60 -9.19
C LYS A 49 -14.10 -1.08 -10.60
N LYS A 50 -13.78 0.21 -10.75
CA LYS A 50 -13.38 0.82 -12.04
C LYS A 50 -11.94 0.47 -12.46
N TYR A 51 -11.17 -0.17 -11.57
CA TYR A 51 -9.79 -0.58 -11.80
C TYR A 51 -9.65 -2.07 -12.11
N VAL A 52 -10.76 -2.81 -12.26
CA VAL A 52 -10.71 -4.19 -12.78
C VAL A 52 -10.08 -4.18 -14.18
N GLY A 53 -9.15 -5.10 -14.41
CA GLY A 53 -8.32 -5.15 -15.61
C GLY A 53 -7.09 -4.24 -15.59
N LYS A 54 -6.92 -3.41 -14.55
CA LYS A 54 -5.76 -2.51 -14.41
C LYS A 54 -4.74 -3.01 -13.38
N PRO A 55 -3.49 -2.50 -13.41
CA PRO A 55 -2.49 -2.78 -12.39
C PRO A 55 -2.92 -2.38 -10.97
N ILE A 56 -2.62 -3.22 -10.00
CA ILE A 56 -2.84 -2.96 -8.57
C ILE A 56 -2.12 -1.70 -8.09
N ASN A 57 -0.94 -1.41 -8.64
CA ASN A 57 -0.16 -0.22 -8.31
C ASN A 57 -0.91 1.07 -8.66
N ALA A 58 -1.68 1.07 -9.77
CA ALA A 58 -2.51 2.21 -10.15
C ALA A 58 -3.65 2.43 -9.14
N LEU A 59 -4.22 1.35 -8.59
CA LEU A 59 -5.24 1.45 -7.54
C LEU A 59 -4.63 1.96 -6.23
N VAL A 60 -3.49 1.40 -5.81
CA VAL A 60 -2.78 1.80 -4.57
C VAL A 60 -2.42 3.29 -4.60
N ARG A 61 -1.95 3.81 -5.75
CA ARG A 61 -1.70 5.25 -5.93
C ARG A 61 -2.96 6.10 -5.80
N LYS A 62 -4.14 5.57 -6.12
CA LYS A 62 -5.40 6.32 -6.12
C LYS A 62 -6.14 6.30 -4.79
N ILE A 63 -6.18 5.16 -4.10
CA ILE A 63 -6.96 4.97 -2.86
C ILE A 63 -6.11 4.64 -1.64
N GLY A 64 -4.79 4.56 -1.79
CA GLY A 64 -3.85 4.22 -0.73
C GLY A 64 -3.55 2.73 -0.62
N ARG A 65 -2.61 2.40 0.29
CA ARG A 65 -2.14 1.03 0.53
C ARG A 65 -3.22 0.18 1.21
N TYR A 66 -3.21 -1.12 0.90
CA TYR A 66 -4.03 -2.13 1.55
C TYR A 66 -3.50 -2.45 2.95
N LYS A 67 -4.36 -3.00 3.82
CA LYS A 67 -3.99 -3.42 5.19
C LYS A 67 -3.22 -4.73 5.22
N ARG A 68 -3.65 -5.69 4.40
CA ARG A 68 -3.05 -7.03 4.32
C ARG A 68 -3.00 -7.45 2.87
N GLY A 69 -1.92 -8.11 2.47
CA GLY A 69 -1.74 -8.65 1.13
C GLY A 69 -1.07 -10.00 1.22
N GLN A 70 -1.66 -11.00 0.56
CA GLN A 70 -1.08 -12.33 0.42
C GLN A 70 -0.98 -12.66 -1.07
N VAL A 71 0.09 -13.33 -1.47
CA VAL A 71 0.29 -13.81 -2.84
C VAL A 71 0.67 -15.28 -2.75
N SER A 72 -0.07 -16.12 -3.46
CA SER A 72 0.15 -17.56 -3.53
C SER A 72 0.20 -18.01 -4.99
N ALA A 73 0.77 -19.18 -5.26
CA ALA A 73 0.62 -19.81 -6.57
C ALA A 73 -0.87 -20.04 -6.86
N SER A 74 -1.29 -19.86 -8.11
CA SER A 74 -2.65 -20.16 -8.55
C SER A 74 -2.80 -21.67 -8.67
N CYS A 75 -3.79 -22.24 -7.98
CA CYS A 75 -4.12 -23.66 -8.14
C CYS A 75 -4.69 -23.98 -9.52
N ASN A 76 -5.30 -23.00 -10.19
CA ASN A 76 -6.04 -23.18 -11.44
C ASN A 76 -5.20 -22.86 -12.68
N SER A 77 -4.00 -22.32 -12.52
CA SER A 77 -3.16 -21.89 -13.64
C SER A 77 -1.69 -22.00 -13.28
N ALA A 78 -1.05 -23.05 -13.78
CA ALA A 78 0.38 -23.28 -13.63
C ALA A 78 1.18 -22.04 -14.10
N GLY A 79 2.18 -21.64 -13.30
CA GLY A 79 3.01 -20.46 -13.58
C GLY A 79 2.36 -19.11 -13.28
N TYR A 80 1.10 -19.08 -12.80
CA TYR A 80 0.47 -17.84 -12.34
C TYR A 80 0.42 -17.76 -10.82
N TYR A 81 0.43 -16.54 -10.33
CA TYR A 81 0.28 -16.20 -8.93
C TYR A 81 -0.99 -15.38 -8.75
N GLU A 82 -1.72 -15.66 -7.67
CA GLU A 82 -2.91 -14.92 -7.28
C GLU A 82 -2.63 -14.12 -6.02
N GLY A 83 -3.01 -12.84 -6.05
CA GLY A 83 -2.91 -11.96 -4.91
C GLY A 83 -4.28 -11.71 -4.29
N LEU A 84 -4.36 -11.74 -2.96
CA LEU A 84 -5.51 -11.31 -2.19
C LEU A 84 -5.12 -10.11 -1.32
N TYR A 85 -5.67 -8.95 -1.65
CA TYR A 85 -5.41 -7.68 -0.95
C TYR A 85 -6.63 -7.19 -0.23
N GLN A 86 -6.48 -6.83 1.04
CA GLN A 86 -7.57 -6.42 1.90
C GLN A 86 -7.47 -4.92 2.23
N TRP A 87 -8.48 -4.16 1.81
CA TRP A 87 -8.72 -2.80 2.28
C TRP A 87 -9.78 -2.80 3.38
N LYS A 88 -10.03 -1.64 3.99
CA LYS A 88 -11.10 -1.48 4.97
C LYS A 88 -12.45 -1.63 4.25
N GLY A 89 -13.10 -2.79 4.42
CA GLY A 89 -14.46 -3.07 3.91
C GLY A 89 -14.55 -3.71 2.52
N PHE A 90 -13.43 -4.09 1.89
CA PHE A 90 -13.44 -4.88 0.65
C PHE A 90 -12.11 -5.62 0.43
N LYS A 91 -12.15 -6.65 -0.41
CA LYS A 91 -10.99 -7.44 -0.86
C LYS A 91 -10.83 -7.32 -2.37
N VAL A 92 -9.59 -7.28 -2.83
CA VAL A 92 -9.23 -7.25 -4.25
C VAL A 92 -8.45 -8.52 -4.55
N LYS A 93 -8.89 -9.23 -5.58
CA LYS A 93 -8.15 -10.36 -6.15
C LYS A 93 -7.33 -9.87 -7.34
N THR A 94 -6.08 -10.30 -7.44
CA THR A 94 -5.19 -10.02 -8.57
C THR A 94 -4.64 -11.30 -9.17
N ARG A 95 -4.11 -11.20 -10.39
CA ARG A 95 -3.33 -12.26 -11.04
C ARG A 95 -2.04 -11.67 -11.60
N SER A 96 -0.94 -12.42 -11.46
CA SER A 96 0.38 -12.10 -12.02
C SER A 96 1.01 -13.36 -12.61
N LYS A 97 1.93 -13.19 -13.56
CA LYS A 97 2.80 -14.27 -14.07
C LYS A 97 4.06 -14.48 -13.21
N SER A 98 4.27 -13.65 -12.19
CA SER A 98 5.46 -13.70 -11.35
C SER A 98 5.11 -13.65 -9.86
N LYS A 99 5.93 -14.35 -9.06
CA LYS A 99 5.81 -14.42 -7.59
C LYS A 99 6.12 -13.10 -6.91
N SER A 100 6.95 -12.27 -7.55
CA SER A 100 7.46 -11.06 -6.92
C SER A 100 6.35 -10.04 -6.68
N LYS A 101 6.33 -9.42 -5.50
CA LYS A 101 5.44 -8.28 -5.21
C LYS A 101 5.72 -7.07 -6.11
N SER A 102 6.92 -7.02 -6.72
CA SER A 102 7.33 -6.03 -7.70
C SER A 102 6.73 -6.27 -9.09
N SER A 103 6.21 -7.47 -9.35
CA SER A 103 5.56 -7.77 -10.63
C SER A 103 4.21 -7.06 -10.75
N VAL A 104 3.88 -6.62 -11.97
CA VAL A 104 2.64 -5.90 -12.26
C VAL A 104 1.45 -6.85 -12.07
N GLN A 105 0.75 -6.73 -10.95
CA GLN A 105 -0.42 -7.56 -10.69
C GLN A 105 -1.67 -6.89 -11.22
N ILE A 106 -2.46 -7.62 -12.01
CA ILE A 106 -3.68 -7.09 -12.60
C ILE A 106 -4.88 -7.42 -11.73
N ILE A 107 -5.73 -6.44 -11.47
CA ILE A 107 -6.95 -6.61 -10.69
C ILE A 107 -7.95 -7.46 -11.47
N LYS A 108 -8.42 -8.55 -10.86
CA LYS A 108 -9.40 -9.47 -11.43
C LYS A 108 -10.79 -9.27 -10.84
N ALA A 109 -10.89 -8.97 -9.54
CA ALA A 109 -12.19 -8.82 -8.88
C ALA A 109 -12.09 -7.96 -7.61
N VAL A 110 -13.22 -7.37 -7.22
CA VAL A 110 -13.39 -6.60 -5.99
C VAL A 110 -14.65 -7.09 -5.27
N LYS A 111 -14.49 -7.63 -4.05
CA LYS A 111 -15.59 -8.17 -3.23
C LYS A 111 -15.75 -7.39 -1.93
#